data_AF-A0A7X9S4S3-F1
#
_entry.id   AF-A0A7X9S4S3-F1
#
_cell.length_a   1.000
_cell.length_b   1.000
_cell.length_c   1.000
_cell.angle_alpha   90.00
_cell.angle_beta   90.00
_cell.angle_gamma   90.00
#
_symmetry.space_group_name_H-M   'P 1'
#
loop_
_entity.id
_entity.type
_entity.pdbx_description
1 polymer ?
#
loop_
_entity_poly.entity_id
_entity_poly.type
_entity_poly.pdbx_seq_one_letter_code
_entity_poly.pdbx_strand_id
1 'polypeptide(L)'
;MKDYIEERVLDVAKYIIDSKATIRKTAKVFGVSKSTIHKDMTERLPKINPEIAEETHSILELNKAERHIRGGNATKMKYKAIES
;
A
#
# COMPACT_ATOMS: atom_id res chain seq x y z
N MET A 1 3.46 -10.38 22.72
CA MET A 1 3.94 -9.05 22.22
C MET A 1 4.51 -9.14 20.79
N LYS A 2 4.85 -10.32 20.24
CA LYS A 2 5.13 -10.43 18.80
C LYS A 2 3.85 -10.54 17.96
N ASP A 3 2.79 -11.04 18.58
CA ASP A 3 1.52 -11.38 17.94
C ASP A 3 0.79 -10.15 17.36
N TYR A 4 0.88 -8.99 18.03
CA TYR A 4 0.25 -7.75 17.54
C TYR A 4 0.82 -7.26 16.21
N ILE A 5 2.09 -7.58 15.91
CA ILE A 5 2.73 -7.16 14.66
C ILE A 5 2.28 -8.08 13.54
N GLU A 6 2.19 -9.39 13.79
CA GLU A 6 1.78 -10.36 12.78
C GLU A 6 0.32 -10.15 12.38
N GLU A 7 -0.56 -9.93 13.35
CA GLU A 7 -1.96 -9.62 13.11
C GLU A 7 -2.12 -8.33 12.29
N ARG A 8 -1.41 -7.26 12.67
CA ARG A 8 -1.39 -6.01 11.89
C ARG A 8 -0.92 -6.23 10.45
N VAL A 9 0.15 -7.00 10.26
CA VAL A 9 0.72 -7.28 8.93
C VAL A 9 -0.30 -8.00 8.04
N LEU A 10 -1.03 -8.96 8.60
CA LEU A 10 -2.10 -9.66 7.90
C LEU A 10 -3.28 -8.74 7.56
N ASP A 11 -3.72 -7.90 8.50
CA ASP A 11 -4.81 -6.96 8.27
C ASP A 11 -4.46 -5.92 7.20
N VAL A 12 -3.23 -5.41 7.23
CA VAL A 12 -2.71 -4.49 6.21
C VAL A 12 -2.70 -5.16 4.83
N ALA A 13 -2.24 -6.40 4.75
CA ALA A 13 -2.16 -7.14 3.50
C ALA A 13 -3.55 -7.41 2.92
N LYS A 14 -4.48 -7.90 3.74
CA LYS A 14 -5.89 -8.11 3.35
C LYS A 14 -6.54 -6.82 2.86
N TYR A 15 -6.35 -5.72 3.58
CA TYR A 15 -6.85 -4.41 3.15
C TYR A 15 -6.29 -3.99 1.79
N ILE A 16 -4.99 -4.22 1.53
CA ILE A 16 -4.38 -3.92 0.22
C ILE A 16 -5.01 -4.77 -0.87
N ILE A 17 -5.26 -6.06 -0.59
CA ILE A 17 -5.87 -6.99 -1.54
C ILE A 17 -7.31 -6.57 -1.87
N ASP A 18 -8.14 -6.41 -0.85
CA ASP A 18 -9.57 -6.10 -0.99
C ASP A 18 -9.81 -4.74 -1.65
N SER A 19 -9.03 -3.73 -1.25
CA SER A 19 -9.23 -2.35 -1.71
C SER A 19 -8.32 -1.94 -2.87
N LYS A 20 -7.42 -2.84 -3.31
CA LYS A 20 -6.35 -2.59 -4.29
C LYS A 20 -5.54 -1.32 -3.99
N ALA A 21 -5.43 -0.97 -2.71
CA ALA A 21 -4.89 0.31 -2.26
C ALA A 21 -3.36 0.40 -2.42
N THR A 22 -2.87 1.61 -2.69
CA THR A 22 -1.43 1.90 -2.63
C THR A 22 -0.90 1.91 -1.20
N ILE A 23 0.39 1.63 -1.03
CA ILE A 23 1.13 1.79 0.25
C ILE A 23 0.83 3.14 0.92
N ARG A 24 0.73 4.24 0.16
CA ARG A 24 0.46 5.57 0.72
C ARG A 24 -0.96 5.68 1.30
N LYS A 25 -1.95 5.11 0.61
CA LYS A 25 -3.34 5.11 1.08
C LYS A 25 -3.46 4.23 2.33
N THR A 26 -2.87 3.04 2.31
CA THR A 26 -2.86 2.11 3.44
C THR A 26 -2.17 2.73 4.66
N ALA A 27 -1.00 3.34 4.48
CA ALA A 27 -0.30 4.06 5.56
C ALA A 27 -1.18 5.10 6.26
N LYS A 28 -1.98 5.86 5.49
CA LYS A 28 -2.91 6.86 6.04
C LYS A 28 -4.07 6.21 6.82
N VAL A 29 -4.59 5.08 6.35
CA VAL A 29 -5.70 4.37 7.01
C VAL A 29 -5.25 3.74 8.33
N PHE A 30 -4.08 3.11 8.34
CA PHE A 30 -3.55 2.43 9.52
C PHE A 30 -2.75 3.36 10.46
N GLY A 31 -2.66 4.66 10.14
CA GLY A 31 -1.97 5.64 10.98
C GLY A 31 -0.47 5.41 11.14
N VAL A 32 0.17 4.74 10.18
CA VAL A 32 1.60 4.40 10.21
C VAL A 32 2.36 5.02 9.06
N SER A 33 3.69 5.00 9.13
CA SER A 33 4.51 5.53 8.05
C SER A 33 4.48 4.60 6.82
N LYS A 34 4.70 5.19 5.64
CA LYS A 34 4.90 4.43 4.39
C LYS A 34 6.04 3.41 4.52
N SER A 35 7.13 3.76 5.20
CA SER A 35 8.28 2.88 5.39
C SER A 35 7.93 1.69 6.29
N THR A 36 7.09 1.90 7.30
CA THR A 36 6.57 0.83 8.17
C THR A 36 5.76 -0.18 7.36
N ILE A 37 4.80 0.28 6.55
CA ILE A 37 4.02 -0.61 5.67
C ILE A 37 4.93 -1.33 4.69
N HIS A 38 5.91 -0.64 4.11
CA HIS A 38 6.83 -1.28 3.17
C HIS A 38 7.60 -2.43 3.84
N LYS A 39 8.22 -2.18 5.01
CA LYS A 39 8.92 -3.24 5.77
C LYS A 39 7.98 -4.39 6.13
N ASP A 40 6.76 -4.07 6.56
CA ASP A 40 5.75 -5.06 6.89
C ASP A 40 5.43 -5.96 5.68
N MET A 41 5.24 -5.38 4.49
CA MET A 41 4.89 -6.14 3.28
C MET A 41 6.08 -6.88 2.66
N THR A 42 7.29 -6.31 2.68
CA THR A 42 8.45 -6.90 1.99
C THR A 42 9.27 -7.83 2.87
N GLU A 43 9.32 -7.60 4.18
CA GLU A 43 10.19 -8.37 5.09
C GLU A 43 9.42 -9.28 6.05
N ARG A 44 8.20 -8.90 6.45
CA ARG A 44 7.43 -9.61 7.50
C ARG A 44 6.35 -10.51 6.92
N LEU A 45 5.52 -9.99 6.02
CA LEU A 45 4.43 -10.72 5.41
C LEU A 45 4.88 -12.04 4.74
N PRO A 46 5.98 -12.10 3.98
CA PRO A 46 6.43 -13.36 3.37
C PRO A 46 6.84 -14.43 4.40
N LYS A 47 7.24 -14.01 5.60
CA LYS A 47 7.61 -14.93 6.70
C LYS A 47 6.37 -15.46 7.44
N ILE A 48 5.27 -14.72 7.40
CA ILE A 48 4.02 -15.06 8.08
C ILE A 48 3.10 -15.85 7.13
N ASN A 49 2.84 -15.29 5.94
CA ASN A 49 2.01 -15.91 4.92
C ASN A 49 2.55 -15.56 3.51
N PRO A 50 3.28 -16.49 2.87
CA PRO A 50 3.87 -16.26 1.55
C PRO A 50 2.83 -16.16 0.42
N GLU A 51 1.68 -16.83 0.53
CA GLU A 51 0.62 -16.80 -0.47
C GLU A 51 -0.02 -15.40 -0.55
N ILE A 52 -0.40 -14.84 0.60
CA ILE A 52 -0.93 -13.47 0.69
C ILE A 52 0.14 -12.45 0.26
N ALA A 53 1.42 -12.73 0.53
CA ALA A 53 2.51 -11.86 0.13
C ALA A 53 2.62 -11.72 -1.40
N GLU A 54 2.46 -12.83 -2.14
CA GLU A 54 2.52 -12.84 -3.60
C GLU A 54 1.35 -12.07 -4.22
N GLU A 55 0.15 -12.26 -3.68
CA GLU A 55 -1.05 -11.53 -4.13
C GLU A 55 -0.91 -10.02 -3.86
N THR A 56 -0.50 -9.66 -2.65
CA THR A 56 -0.23 -8.27 -2.28
C THR A 56 0.83 -7.65 -3.19
N HIS A 57 1.91 -8.38 -3.47
CA HIS A 57 2.99 -7.93 -4.36
C HIS A 57 2.48 -7.63 -5.77
N SER A 58 1.63 -8.50 -6.32
CA SER A 58 1.04 -8.33 -7.65
C SER A 58 0.23 -7.02 -7.75
N ILE A 59 -0.56 -6.71 -6.72
CA ILE A 59 -1.34 -5.46 -6.64
C ILE A 59 -0.44 -4.24 -6.49
N LEU A 60 0.65 -4.35 -5.74
CA LEU A 60 1.62 -3.27 -5.57
C LEU A 60 2.38 -2.97 -6.87
N GLU A 61 2.75 -3.99 -7.64
CA GLU A 61 3.40 -3.83 -8.94
C GLU A 61 2.44 -3.24 -9.99
N LEU A 62 1.17 -3.66 -10.02
CA LEU A 62 0.13 -3.01 -10.83
C LEU A 62 0.04 -1.51 -10.50
N ASN A 63 -0.05 -1.18 -9.22
CA ASN A 63 -0.10 0.20 -8.76
C ASN A 63 1.15 1.01 -9.16
N LYS A 64 2.32 0.37 -9.22
CA LYS A 64 3.58 0.98 -9.62
C LYS A 64 3.62 1.24 -11.12
N ALA A 65 3.11 0.33 -11.94
CA ALA A 65 2.96 0.52 -13.39
C ALA A 65 2.01 1.71 -13.69
N GLU A 66 0.89 1.80 -12.97
CA GLU A 66 -0.09 2.89 -13.12
C GLU A 66 0.36 4.23 -12.52
N ARG A 67 1.53 4.28 -11.87
CA ARG A 67 2.03 5.49 -11.19
C ARG A 67 2.13 6.68 -12.15
N HIS A 68 2.59 6.44 -13.38
CA HIS A 68 2.75 7.51 -14.38
C HIS A 68 1.40 8.15 -14.75
N ILE A 69 0.36 7.33 -14.92
CA ILE A 69 -1.01 7.77 -15.22
C ILE A 69 -1.53 8.63 -14.06
N ARG A 70 -1.38 8.17 -12.81
CA ARG A 70 -1.78 8.95 -11.63
C ARG A 70 -0.98 10.24 -11.46
N GLY A 71 0.31 10.23 -11.80
CA GLY A 71 1.17 11.41 -11.77
C GLY A 71 0.67 12.51 -12.70
N GLY A 72 0.33 12.16 -13.95
CA GLY A 72 -0.24 13.09 -14.92
C GLY A 72 -1.55 13.72 -14.43
N ASN A 73 -2.45 12.90 -13.87
CA ASN A 73 -3.72 13.37 -13.31
C ASN A 73 -3.52 14.29 -12.09
N ALA A 74 -2.55 13.99 -11.22
CA ALA A 74 -2.25 14.81 -10.05
C ALA A 74 -1.78 16.22 -10.45
N THR A 75 -0.90 16.33 -11.44
CA THR A 75 -0.45 17.63 -11.97
C THR A 75 -1.64 18.42 -12.52
N LYS A 76 -2.48 17.79 -13.37
CA LYS A 76 -3.66 18.45 -13.96
C LYS A 76 -4.63 18.97 -12.89
N MET A 77 -4.89 18.20 -11.83
CA MET A 77 -5.75 18.64 -10.72
C MET A 77 -5.12 19.79 -9.93
N LYS A 78 -3.80 19.78 -9.72
CA LYS A 78 -3.11 20.86 -9.00
C LYS A 78 -3.27 22.21 -9.72
N TYR A 79 -3.12 22.24 -11.05
CA TYR A 79 -3.30 23.47 -11.82
C TYR A 79 -4.76 23.95 -11.82
N LYS A 80 -5.73 23.05 -12.00
CA LYS A 80 -7.16 23.41 -11.88
C LYS A 80 -7.51 24.01 -10.52
N ALA A 81 -6.94 23.48 -9.44
CA ALA A 81 -7.18 23.99 -8.09
C ALA A 81 -6.48 25.33 -7.79
N ILE A 82 -5.50 25.75 -8.61
CA ILE A 82 -4.82 27.06 -8.49
C ILE A 82 -5.56 28.13 -9.31
N GLU A 83 -6.24 27.75 -10.39
CA GLU A 83 -7.05 28.66 -11.24
C GLU A 83 -8.47 28.93 -10.71
N SER A 84 -8.89 28.25 -9.63
CA SER A 84 -10.21 28.40 -9.00
C SER A 84 -10.15 29.29 -7.76
#